data_AF-A0A8J5M8D4-F1
#
_entry.id   AF-A0A8J5M8D4-F1
#
_cell.length_a   1.000
_cell.length_b   1.000
_cell.length_c   1.000
_cell.angle_alpha   90.00
_cell.angle_beta   90.00
_cell.angle_gamma   90.00
#
_symmetry.space_group_name_H-M   'P 1'
#
loop_
_entity.id
_entity.type
_entity.pdbx_description
1 polymer ?
#
loop_
_entity_poly.entity_id
_entity_poly.type
_entity_poly.pdbx_seq_one_letter_code
_entity_poly.pdbx_strand_id
1 'polypeptide(L)'
;MSVSAPAKMTYRFLGNSGLLVSKISLGAWMIWDDRCSDEGCLKRLLVALFKKYKLGLTTYSPLAYGVLSGKYTKDIPEGSRFSTELYNNIVPDFRDRVVKTFELQKIADKLGCSLAQMAIAWCVSNPNASTVMLGARTRKQLDENLEAIRFVEKITPEIKARIDAAVDYKVQIPEKEVLASVRARHL
;
A
#
# COMPACT_ATOMS: atom_id res chain seq x y z
N MET A 1 26.26 7.16 41.25
CA MET A 1 24.98 7.55 40.62
C MET A 1 24.84 6.73 39.35
N SER A 2 24.01 5.69 39.38
CA SER A 2 23.91 4.67 38.32
C SER A 2 23.01 5.15 37.18
N VAL A 3 23.48 4.92 35.95
CA VAL A 3 22.72 5.15 34.73
C VAL A 3 21.79 3.95 34.52
N SER A 4 20.48 4.19 34.40
CA SER A 4 19.49 3.15 34.17
C SER A 4 19.67 2.51 32.80
N ALA A 5 19.75 1.18 32.74
CA ALA A 5 19.83 0.42 31.49
C ALA A 5 18.58 0.60 30.62
N PRO A 6 18.70 0.64 29.28
CA PRO A 6 17.55 0.73 28.39
C PRO A 6 16.73 -0.57 28.43
N ALA A 7 15.40 -0.44 28.46
CA ALA A 7 14.47 -1.56 28.54
C ALA A 7 14.68 -2.57 27.39
N LYS A 8 15.10 -3.77 27.76
CA LYS A 8 15.41 -4.88 26.85
C LYS A 8 14.10 -5.42 26.26
N MET A 9 13.78 -5.02 25.05
CA MET A 9 12.59 -5.51 24.36
C MET A 9 12.88 -6.97 23.89
N THR A 10 12.17 -7.97 24.40
CA THR A 10 12.43 -9.42 24.21
C THR A 10 11.75 -9.95 22.94
N TYR A 11 12.52 -10.57 22.05
CA TYR A 11 12.05 -11.23 20.82
C TYR A 11 11.83 -12.74 21.08
N ARG A 12 10.92 -13.42 20.37
CA ARG A 12 10.82 -14.90 20.37
C ARG A 12 11.37 -15.49 19.07
N PHE A 13 12.00 -16.66 19.19
CA PHE A 13 12.57 -17.43 18.08
C PHE A 13 11.50 -18.30 17.38
N LEU A 14 11.69 -18.65 16.10
CA LEU A 14 10.85 -19.63 15.37
C LEU A 14 11.18 -21.03 15.85
N GLY A 15 10.44 -21.52 16.83
CA GLY A 15 10.71 -22.82 17.46
C GLY A 15 12.11 -22.88 18.09
N ASN A 16 12.72 -24.08 18.10
CA ASN A 16 14.07 -24.31 18.61
C ASN A 16 15.18 -23.98 17.59
N SER A 17 14.85 -23.25 16.51
CA SER A 17 15.82 -22.95 15.44
C SER A 17 16.91 -21.95 15.83
N GLY A 18 16.75 -21.21 16.93
CA GLY A 18 17.61 -20.08 17.24
C GLY A 18 17.45 -18.89 16.28
N LEU A 19 16.45 -18.90 15.37
CA LEU A 19 16.16 -17.80 14.46
C LEU A 19 15.06 -16.89 15.00
N LEU A 20 15.38 -15.63 15.21
CA LEU A 20 14.47 -14.60 15.73
C LEU A 20 13.42 -14.28 14.65
N VAL A 21 12.13 -14.53 14.89
CA VAL A 21 11.08 -14.26 13.89
C VAL A 21 10.08 -13.23 14.41
N SER A 22 10.20 -12.03 13.82
CA SER A 22 9.35 -10.86 13.94
C SER A 22 9.29 -10.19 15.32
N LYS A 23 9.70 -8.92 15.35
CA LYS A 23 9.34 -7.97 16.40
C LYS A 23 8.93 -6.69 15.72
N ILE A 24 7.67 -6.33 15.98
CA ILE A 24 6.97 -5.12 15.56
C ILE A 24 7.20 -4.78 14.07
N SER A 25 6.36 -5.37 13.22
CA SER A 25 6.12 -4.84 11.88
C SER A 25 5.06 -3.75 11.99
N LEU A 26 5.47 -2.49 12.03
CA LEU A 26 4.59 -1.35 11.76
C LEU A 26 4.38 -1.20 10.24
N GLY A 27 3.73 -2.20 9.65
CA GLY A 27 2.98 -2.03 8.42
C GLY A 27 1.62 -1.43 8.74
N ALA A 28 0.87 -0.95 7.75
CA ALA A 28 -0.50 -0.40 7.88
C ALA A 28 -1.55 -1.34 8.54
N TRP A 29 -1.12 -2.49 9.06
CA TRP A 29 -1.88 -3.50 9.80
C TRP A 29 -2.12 -3.14 11.28
N MET A 30 -1.37 -2.18 11.83
CA MET A 30 -1.46 -1.77 13.23
C MET A 30 -2.54 -0.71 13.53
N ILE A 31 -3.31 -0.25 12.54
CA ILE A 31 -4.39 0.74 12.74
C ILE A 31 -5.72 0.05 13.12
N TRP A 32 -5.64 -1.06 13.87
CA TRP A 32 -6.78 -1.92 14.20
C TRP A 32 -6.92 -2.14 15.69
N ASP A 33 -6.66 -1.10 16.47
CA ASP A 33 -7.06 -1.03 17.86
C ASP A 33 -7.88 0.25 18.02
N ASP A 34 -8.96 0.21 18.80
CA ASP A 34 -9.97 1.27 18.99
C ASP A 34 -9.41 2.58 19.57
N ARG A 35 -8.08 2.70 19.63
CA ARG A 35 -7.32 3.83 20.17
C ARG A 35 -7.12 4.98 19.19
N CYS A 36 -7.46 4.81 17.91
CA CYS A 36 -7.32 5.87 16.91
C CYS A 36 -8.59 6.05 16.10
N SER A 37 -9.45 6.95 16.56
CA SER A 37 -10.81 7.17 16.05
C SER A 37 -10.96 8.43 15.19
N ASP A 38 -9.89 9.22 15.00
CA ASP A 38 -9.92 10.46 14.23
C ASP A 38 -8.64 10.70 13.41
N GLU A 39 -8.75 11.53 12.36
CA GLU A 39 -7.65 11.90 11.47
C GLU A 39 -6.47 12.55 12.22
N GLY A 40 -6.78 13.34 13.25
CA GLY A 40 -5.78 13.97 14.11
C GLY A 40 -4.97 12.94 14.89
N CYS A 41 -5.59 11.88 15.40
CA CYS A 41 -4.90 10.76 16.03
C CYS A 41 -3.97 10.07 15.03
N LEU A 42 -4.46 9.75 13.82
CA LEU A 42 -3.66 9.09 12.80
C LEU A 42 -2.43 9.93 12.44
N LYS A 43 -2.63 11.25 12.25
CA LYS A 43 -1.55 12.19 11.97
C LYS A 43 -0.53 12.25 13.10
N ARG A 44 -0.96 12.29 14.37
CA ARG A 44 -0.06 12.28 15.54
C ARG A 44 0.75 10.99 15.61
N LEU A 45 0.12 9.85 15.35
CA LEU A 45 0.79 8.54 15.31
C LEU A 45 1.86 8.51 14.22
N LEU A 46 1.51 8.88 12.98
CA LEU A 46 2.45 8.92 11.86
C LEU A 46 3.62 9.88 12.12
N VAL A 47 3.35 11.06 12.67
CA VAL A 47 4.40 12.01 13.08
C VAL A 47 5.33 11.40 14.12
N ALA A 48 4.80 10.70 15.13
CA ALA A 48 5.61 10.02 16.13
C ALA A 48 6.48 8.92 15.49
N LEU A 49 5.90 8.08 14.63
CA LEU A 49 6.63 7.02 13.92
C LEU A 49 7.80 7.58 13.10
N PHE A 50 7.54 8.61 12.28
CA PHE A 50 8.55 9.18 11.39
C PHE A 50 9.56 10.07 12.11
N LYS A 51 9.09 11.03 12.92
CA LYS A 51 9.97 12.04 13.52
C LYS A 51 10.68 11.55 14.78
N LYS A 52 9.95 10.88 15.68
CA LYS A 52 10.47 10.44 16.98
C LYS A 52 11.17 9.09 16.89
N TYR A 53 10.55 8.11 16.26
CA TYR A 53 11.07 6.74 16.24
C TYR A 53 11.87 6.39 14.98
N LYS A 54 11.88 7.27 13.96
CA LYS A 54 12.62 7.07 12.69
C LYS A 54 12.25 5.76 11.99
N LEU A 55 10.99 5.34 12.12
CA LEU A 55 10.46 4.13 11.48
C LEU A 55 9.81 4.52 10.16
N GLY A 56 10.15 3.83 9.08
CA GLY A 56 9.45 3.98 7.80
C GLY A 56 8.31 2.98 7.63
N LEU A 57 7.52 3.19 6.58
CA LEU A 57 6.37 2.36 6.24
C LEU A 57 6.78 1.19 5.34
N THR A 58 6.20 0.03 5.61
CA THR A 58 6.05 -1.04 4.61
C THR A 58 4.64 -0.97 4.07
N THR A 59 4.52 -0.55 2.81
CA THR A 59 3.23 -0.41 2.11
C THR A 59 2.93 -1.66 1.29
N TYR A 60 1.64 -1.92 1.07
CA TYR A 60 1.16 -3.09 0.32
C TYR A 60 0.05 -2.69 -0.65
N SER A 61 -0.26 -3.60 -1.57
CA SER A 61 -1.30 -3.39 -2.60
C SER A 61 -1.15 -2.09 -3.41
N PRO A 62 0.05 -1.75 -3.93
CA PRO A 62 0.28 -0.49 -4.66
C PRO A 62 -0.57 -0.37 -5.93
N LEU A 63 -1.08 -1.50 -6.45
CA LEU A 63 -1.93 -1.54 -7.64
C LEU A 63 -3.43 -1.71 -7.32
N ALA A 64 -3.85 -1.62 -6.06
CA ALA A 64 -5.25 -1.76 -5.62
C ALA A 64 -5.93 -3.01 -6.24
N TYR A 65 -5.48 -4.21 -5.87
CA TYR A 65 -5.91 -5.49 -6.46
C TYR A 65 -5.65 -5.63 -7.97
N GLY A 66 -4.93 -4.70 -8.59
CA GLY A 66 -4.64 -4.66 -10.02
C GLY A 66 -5.52 -3.68 -10.79
N VAL A 67 -6.38 -2.90 -10.14
CA VAL A 67 -7.14 -1.81 -10.77
C VAL A 67 -6.20 -0.86 -11.50
N LEU A 68 -5.11 -0.45 -10.84
CA LEU A 68 -4.10 0.47 -11.40
C LEU A 68 -3.16 -0.20 -12.40
N SER A 69 -3.44 -1.41 -12.87
CA SER A 69 -2.66 -2.01 -13.98
C SER A 69 -3.20 -1.65 -15.36
N GLY A 70 -4.35 -0.96 -15.44
CA GLY A 70 -5.00 -0.61 -16.71
C GLY A 70 -5.71 -1.77 -17.41
N LYS A 71 -5.50 -3.02 -16.98
CA LYS A 71 -6.07 -4.21 -17.63
C LYS A 71 -7.60 -4.33 -17.57
N TYR A 72 -8.25 -3.53 -16.74
CA TYR A 72 -9.70 -3.56 -16.52
C TYR A 72 -10.45 -2.45 -17.27
N THR A 73 -9.73 -1.64 -18.06
CA THR A 73 -10.29 -0.48 -18.77
C THR A 73 -11.25 -0.84 -19.90
N LYS A 74 -11.16 -2.06 -20.44
CA LYS A 74 -12.05 -2.58 -21.49
C LYS A 74 -12.97 -3.67 -20.93
N ASP A 75 -12.38 -4.79 -20.50
CA ASP A 75 -13.09 -5.97 -20.02
C ASP A 75 -12.48 -6.48 -18.71
N ILE A 76 -13.12 -7.48 -18.08
CA ILE A 76 -12.53 -8.26 -16.99
C ILE A 76 -11.79 -9.45 -17.61
N PRO A 77 -10.45 -9.49 -17.59
CA PRO A 77 -9.71 -10.62 -18.17
C PRO A 77 -10.01 -11.91 -17.40
N GLU A 78 -10.10 -13.02 -18.14
CA GLU A 78 -10.20 -14.36 -17.56
C GLU A 78 -9.02 -14.65 -16.62
N GLY A 79 -9.29 -15.36 -15.53
CA GLY A 79 -8.30 -15.68 -14.51
C GLY A 79 -7.78 -14.48 -13.72
N SER A 80 -8.32 -13.27 -13.91
CA SER A 80 -7.97 -12.09 -13.12
C SER A 80 -8.57 -12.14 -11.70
N ARG A 81 -8.28 -11.19 -10.80
CA ARG A 81 -8.89 -11.22 -9.44
C ARG A 81 -10.41 -11.04 -9.51
N PHE A 82 -10.84 -10.04 -10.27
CA PHE A 82 -12.25 -9.69 -10.46
C PHE A 82 -13.04 -10.62 -11.39
N SER A 83 -12.42 -11.67 -11.95
CA SER A 83 -13.17 -12.77 -12.58
C SER A 83 -13.71 -13.77 -11.55
N THR A 84 -13.46 -13.56 -10.26
CA THR A 84 -13.93 -14.44 -9.17
C THR A 84 -14.94 -13.69 -8.28
N GLU A 85 -15.98 -14.40 -7.84
CA GLU A 85 -17.00 -13.83 -6.92
C GLU A 85 -16.41 -13.26 -5.64
N LEU A 86 -15.36 -13.90 -5.10
CA LEU A 86 -14.71 -13.48 -3.87
C LEU A 86 -14.27 -12.01 -3.93
N TYR A 87 -13.58 -11.59 -5.00
CA TYR A 87 -13.10 -10.21 -5.11
C TYR A 87 -14.20 -9.22 -5.48
N ASN A 88 -15.23 -9.66 -6.22
CA ASN A 88 -16.41 -8.82 -6.48
C ASN A 88 -17.15 -8.50 -5.16
N ASN A 89 -17.23 -9.46 -4.23
CA ASN A 89 -17.85 -9.24 -2.92
C ASN A 89 -16.98 -8.39 -1.97
N ILE A 90 -15.65 -8.52 -2.04
CA ILE A 90 -14.72 -7.73 -1.19
C ILE A 90 -14.62 -6.27 -1.67
N VAL A 91 -14.76 -6.01 -2.98
CA VAL A 91 -14.63 -4.67 -3.56
C VAL A 91 -15.83 -4.41 -4.50
N PRO A 92 -17.02 -4.17 -3.93
CA PRO A 92 -18.25 -3.99 -4.72
C PRO A 92 -18.20 -2.73 -5.61
N ASP A 93 -17.42 -1.73 -5.21
CA ASP A 93 -17.20 -0.47 -5.95
C ASP A 93 -16.08 -0.58 -7.01
N PHE A 94 -15.63 -1.79 -7.36
CA PHE A 94 -14.52 -2.01 -8.29
C PHE A 94 -14.70 -1.28 -9.63
N ARG A 95 -15.91 -1.30 -10.22
CA ARG A 95 -16.17 -0.65 -11.51
C ARG A 95 -15.99 0.87 -11.42
N ASP A 96 -16.42 1.50 -10.33
CA ASP A 96 -16.23 2.94 -10.11
C ASP A 96 -14.75 3.28 -9.93
N ARG A 97 -13.98 2.40 -9.29
CA ARG A 97 -12.52 2.55 -9.18
C ARG A 97 -11.84 2.45 -10.54
N VAL A 98 -12.32 1.60 -11.44
CA VAL A 98 -11.79 1.50 -12.81
C VAL A 98 -12.02 2.79 -13.59
N VAL A 99 -13.18 3.43 -13.46
CA VAL A 99 -13.45 4.72 -14.16
C VAL A 99 -12.42 5.78 -13.79
N LYS A 100 -12.03 5.86 -12.51
CA LYS A 100 -10.98 6.80 -12.03
C LYS A 100 -9.62 6.56 -12.69
N THR A 101 -9.35 5.37 -13.20
CA THR A 101 -8.08 5.06 -13.87
C THR A 101 -7.92 5.74 -15.21
N PHE A 102 -9.01 6.17 -15.87
CA PHE A 102 -8.92 6.78 -17.19
C PHE A 102 -8.17 8.12 -17.18
N GLU A 103 -8.44 8.98 -16.19
CA GLU A 103 -7.70 10.25 -16.07
C GLU A 103 -6.24 10.03 -15.64
N LEU A 104 -6.01 9.04 -14.76
CA LEU A 104 -4.66 8.66 -14.35
C LEU A 104 -3.84 8.07 -15.51
N GLN A 105 -4.47 7.31 -16.40
CA GLN A 105 -3.82 6.76 -17.58
C GLN A 105 -3.26 7.86 -18.49
N LYS A 106 -4.02 8.95 -18.69
CA LYS A 106 -3.54 10.11 -19.47
C LYS A 106 -2.28 10.74 -18.89
N ILE A 107 -2.11 10.70 -17.57
CA ILE A 107 -0.90 11.19 -16.89
C ILE A 107 0.26 10.20 -17.13
N ALA A 108 0.02 8.89 -16.96
CA ALA A 108 1.02 7.85 -17.18
C ALA A 108 1.55 7.88 -18.63
N ASP A 109 0.66 8.04 -19.61
CA ASP A 109 1.00 8.15 -21.03
C ASP A 109 1.93 9.34 -21.29
N LYS A 110 1.66 10.51 -20.68
CA LYS A 110 2.52 11.70 -20.79
C LYS A 110 3.89 11.51 -20.14
N LEU A 111 4.00 10.65 -19.13
CA LEU A 111 5.28 10.31 -18.48
C LEU A 111 6.07 9.23 -19.25
N GLY A 112 5.44 8.60 -20.24
CA GLY A 112 6.00 7.51 -21.04
C GLY A 112 6.11 6.20 -20.26
N CYS A 113 5.17 5.92 -19.37
CA CYS A 113 5.15 4.71 -18.53
C CYS A 113 3.76 4.06 -18.50
N SER A 114 3.68 2.80 -18.09
CA SER A 114 2.38 2.18 -17.83
C SER A 114 1.74 2.76 -16.55
N LEU A 115 0.41 2.63 -16.42
CA LEU A 115 -0.29 3.04 -15.20
C LEU A 115 0.22 2.29 -13.97
N ALA A 116 0.60 1.01 -14.14
CA ALA A 116 1.19 0.21 -13.07
C ALA A 116 2.52 0.81 -12.60
N GLN A 117 3.38 1.17 -13.55
CA GLN A 117 4.67 1.79 -13.28
C GLN A 117 4.49 3.16 -12.59
N MET A 118 3.57 4.00 -13.07
CA MET A 118 3.29 5.29 -12.44
C MET A 118 2.79 5.12 -11.00
N ALA A 119 1.87 4.19 -10.75
CA ALA A 119 1.32 3.93 -9.41
C ALA A 119 2.40 3.44 -8.43
N ILE A 120 3.26 2.51 -8.86
CA ILE A 120 4.37 2.02 -8.04
C ILE A 120 5.40 3.12 -7.80
N ALA A 121 5.79 3.85 -8.85
CA ALA A 121 6.73 4.97 -8.75
C ALA A 121 6.21 6.04 -7.79
N TRP A 122 4.90 6.32 -7.81
CA TRP A 122 4.26 7.23 -6.88
C TRP A 122 4.38 6.76 -5.44
N CYS A 123 4.13 5.48 -5.15
CA CYS A 123 4.33 4.91 -3.81
C CYS A 123 5.79 5.00 -3.35
N VAL A 124 6.74 4.70 -4.24
CA VAL A 124 8.18 4.76 -3.95
C VAL A 124 8.66 6.20 -3.73
N SER A 125 8.05 7.18 -4.40
CA SER A 125 8.38 8.60 -4.24
C SER A 125 8.00 9.20 -2.87
N ASN A 126 7.37 8.42 -1.98
CA ASN A 126 7.05 8.85 -0.63
C ASN A 126 8.27 8.66 0.28
N PRO A 127 8.86 9.73 0.84
CA PRO A 127 10.06 9.62 1.68
C PRO A 127 9.84 8.84 2.98
N ASN A 128 8.58 8.61 3.38
CA ASN A 128 8.24 7.82 4.56
C ASN A 128 8.00 6.34 4.21
N ALA A 129 7.97 5.94 2.94
CA ALA A 129 7.84 4.55 2.53
C ALA A 129 9.22 3.91 2.36
N SER A 130 9.60 3.01 3.27
CA SER A 130 10.85 2.25 3.16
C SER A 130 10.75 1.09 2.17
N THR A 131 9.58 0.45 2.13
CA THR A 131 9.34 -0.73 1.30
C THR A 131 7.96 -0.65 0.66
N VAL A 132 7.88 -0.96 -0.63
CA VAL A 132 6.62 -1.14 -1.37
C VAL A 132 6.51 -2.61 -1.78
N MET A 133 5.55 -3.33 -1.20
CA MET A 133 5.34 -4.74 -1.51
C MET A 133 4.62 -4.91 -2.85
N LEU A 134 5.31 -5.55 -3.80
CA LEU A 134 4.78 -5.84 -5.13
C LEU A 134 4.06 -7.19 -5.14
N GLY A 135 2.99 -7.28 -5.94
CA GLY A 135 2.30 -8.53 -6.22
C GLY A 135 2.22 -8.77 -7.72
N ALA A 136 2.71 -9.92 -8.19
CA ALA A 136 2.68 -10.34 -9.59
C ALA A 136 2.31 -11.82 -9.68
N ARG A 137 1.54 -12.21 -10.70
CA ARG A 137 1.22 -13.61 -11.01
C ARG A 137 2.10 -14.19 -12.11
N THR A 138 2.68 -13.33 -12.93
CA THR A 138 3.53 -13.74 -14.06
C THR A 138 4.86 -13.00 -14.00
N ARG A 139 5.88 -13.58 -14.63
CA ARG A 139 7.21 -12.96 -14.74
C ARG A 139 7.14 -11.60 -15.44
N LYS A 140 6.36 -11.49 -16.53
CA LYS A 140 6.13 -10.23 -17.26
C LYS A 140 5.61 -9.11 -16.36
N GLN A 141 4.64 -9.41 -15.46
CA GLN A 141 4.13 -8.42 -14.51
C GLN A 141 5.19 -7.99 -13.50
N LEU A 142 6.00 -8.95 -13.02
CA LEU A 142 7.09 -8.63 -12.11
C LEU A 142 8.12 -7.73 -12.77
N ASP A 143 8.56 -8.07 -13.99
CA ASP A 143 9.53 -7.27 -14.74
C ASP A 143 8.98 -5.87 -14.99
N GLU A 144 7.74 -5.73 -15.47
CA GLU A 144 7.09 -4.42 -15.66
C GLU A 144 7.05 -3.58 -14.37
N ASN A 145 6.69 -4.21 -13.25
CA ASN A 145 6.61 -3.54 -11.95
C ASN A 145 7.98 -3.10 -11.42
N LEU A 146 9.04 -3.87 -11.67
CA LEU A 146 10.40 -3.52 -11.25
C LEU A 146 10.93 -2.32 -12.05
N GLU A 147 10.57 -2.22 -13.32
CA GLU A 147 10.94 -1.09 -14.19
C GLU A 147 10.31 0.25 -13.74
N ALA A 148 9.32 0.22 -12.82
CA ALA A 148 8.76 1.42 -12.21
C ALA A 148 9.82 2.34 -11.55
N ILE A 149 10.94 1.77 -11.09
CA ILE A 149 12.02 2.53 -10.45
C ILE A 149 12.57 3.65 -11.36
N ARG A 150 12.55 3.44 -12.69
CA ARG A 150 13.04 4.42 -13.68
C ARG A 150 12.17 5.68 -13.78
N PHE A 151 10.97 5.64 -13.23
CA PHE A 151 10.01 6.74 -13.31
C PHE A 151 9.86 7.49 -11.98
N VAL A 152 10.53 7.07 -10.90
CA VAL A 152 10.41 7.69 -9.57
C VAL A 152 10.80 9.16 -9.60
N GLU A 153 11.90 9.51 -10.26
CA GLU A 153 12.34 10.92 -10.37
C GLU A 153 11.37 11.78 -11.17
N LYS A 154 10.57 11.18 -12.05
CA LYS A 154 9.53 11.88 -12.81
C LYS A 154 8.28 12.17 -11.98
N ILE A 155 8.12 11.57 -10.79
CA ILE A 155 7.02 11.87 -9.86
C ILE A 155 7.35 13.14 -9.07
N THR A 156 7.38 14.26 -9.78
CA THR A 156 7.63 15.58 -9.20
C THR A 156 6.42 16.06 -8.37
N PRO A 157 6.58 17.10 -7.53
CA PRO A 157 5.45 17.71 -6.83
C PRO A 157 4.31 18.15 -7.76
N GLU A 158 4.64 18.63 -8.96
CA GLU A 158 3.65 19.00 -9.98
C GLU A 158 2.85 17.78 -10.46
N ILE A 159 3.53 16.66 -10.74
CA ILE A 159 2.86 15.42 -11.14
C ILE A 159 1.99 14.88 -10.00
N LYS A 160 2.45 14.96 -8.74
CA LYS A 160 1.63 14.60 -7.57
C LYS A 160 0.36 15.45 -7.50
N ALA A 161 0.48 16.77 -7.65
CA ALA A 161 -0.68 17.66 -7.67
C ALA A 161 -1.66 17.36 -8.82
N ARG A 162 -1.15 16.97 -10.00
CA ARG A 162 -1.98 16.54 -11.13
C ARG A 162 -2.70 15.22 -10.87
N ILE A 163 -2.05 14.27 -10.18
CA ILE A 163 -2.68 13.01 -9.75
C ILE A 163 -3.79 13.31 -8.73
N ASP A 164 -3.53 14.18 -7.76
CA ASP A 164 -4.50 14.57 -6.73
C ASP A 164 -5.72 15.27 -7.37
N ALA A 165 -5.50 16.13 -8.37
CA ALA A 165 -6.59 16.80 -9.09
C ALA A 165 -7.39 15.87 -10.04
N ALA A 166 -6.83 14.71 -10.42
CA ALA A 166 -7.48 13.79 -11.35
C ALA A 166 -8.61 12.98 -10.69
N VAL A 167 -8.58 12.84 -9.37
CA VAL A 167 -9.56 12.04 -8.63
C VAL A 167 -9.98 12.78 -7.37
N ASP A 168 -11.25 13.17 -7.29
CA ASP A 168 -11.81 13.69 -6.03
C ASP A 168 -11.92 12.56 -5.01
N TYR A 169 -11.01 12.56 -4.03
CA TYR A 169 -11.01 11.62 -2.93
C TYR A 169 -10.89 12.37 -1.60
N LYS A 170 -11.91 12.23 -0.77
CA LYS A 170 -11.87 12.66 0.62
C LYS A 170 -11.26 11.53 1.44
N VAL A 171 -10.21 11.84 2.20
CA VAL A 171 -9.59 10.91 3.13
C VAL A 171 -10.66 10.41 4.10
N GLN A 172 -10.86 9.10 4.12
CA GLN A 172 -11.76 8.44 5.07
C GLN A 172 -10.94 7.77 6.16
N ILE A 173 -11.49 7.74 7.37
CA ILE A 173 -10.92 6.95 8.46
C ILE A 173 -11.08 5.47 8.06
N PRO A 174 -10.01 4.65 8.12
CA PRO A 174 -10.11 3.25 7.76
C PRO A 174 -11.17 2.53 8.59
N GLU A 175 -12.19 1.99 7.93
CA GLU A 175 -13.19 1.12 8.54
C GLU A 175 -12.75 -0.34 8.57
N LYS A 176 -13.44 -1.10 9.42
CA LYS A 176 -13.59 -2.55 9.42
C LYS A 176 -12.99 -3.33 8.24
N GLU A 177 -11.70 -3.64 8.11
CA GLU A 177 -11.30 -4.40 6.90
C GLU A 177 -12.09 -5.72 6.89
N VAL A 178 -12.86 -5.99 5.84
CA VAL A 178 -13.74 -7.16 5.76
C VAL A 178 -12.95 -8.46 5.99
N LEU A 179 -11.70 -8.49 5.52
CA LEU A 179 -10.77 -9.61 5.71
C LEU A 179 -10.22 -9.75 7.13
N ALA A 180 -10.36 -8.74 8.00
CA ALA A 180 -9.99 -8.86 9.41
C ALA A 180 -10.78 -10.02 10.07
N SER A 181 -12.04 -10.21 9.68
CA SER A 181 -12.87 -11.33 10.14
C SER A 181 -12.37 -12.71 9.66
N VAL A 182 -11.76 -12.78 8.47
CA VAL A 182 -11.18 -14.01 7.92
C VAL A 182 -9.91 -14.38 8.67
N ARG A 183 -9.10 -13.39 9.06
CA ARG A 183 -7.84 -13.59 9.79
C ARG A 183 -8.05 -13.97 11.25
N ALA A 184 -9.15 -13.52 11.85
CA ALA A 184 -9.57 -13.95 13.19
C ALA A 184 -9.95 -15.44 13.29
N ARG A 185 -10.00 -16.18 12.17
CA ARG A 185 -10.28 -17.63 12.18
C ARG A 185 -9.06 -18.49 12.54
N HIS A 186 -7.86 -17.91 12.53
CA HIS A 186 -6.59 -18.61 12.75
C HIS A 186 -5.78 -18.04 13.92
N LEU A 187 -6.38 -17.14 14.71
CA LEU A 187 -5.88 -16.63 15.98
C LEU A 187 -6.81 -17.12 17.09
#